data_AF-A0A3D3HZ76-F1
#
_entry.id   AF-A0A3D3HZ76-F1
#
_cell.length_a   1.000
_cell.length_b   1.000
_cell.length_c   1.000
_cell.angle_alpha   90.00
_cell.angle_beta   90.00
_cell.angle_gamma   90.00
#
_symmetry.space_group_name_H-M   'P 1'
#
loop_
_entity.id
_entity.type
_entity.pdbx_description
1 polymer ?
#
loop_
_entity_poly.entity_id
_entity_poly.type
_entity_poly.pdbx_seq_one_letter_code
_entity_poly.pdbx_strand_id
1 'polypeptide(L)'
;MDFKQTLNLPDPDFTIPMRAQLGQREPEWQRAWNEADAYRAMQDARRNDPAYVLHDGPPYTNSAIHIGTALNKILKDFVVKSRHMMGFRAPYVPGYDNHGLPIEQAVMKKFAERKETPDLKALREA
;
A
#
# COMPACT_ATOMS: atom_id res chain seq x y z
N MET A 1 34.96 34.07 -26.54
CA MET A 1 34.75 33.97 -25.08
C MET A 1 33.55 33.09 -24.85
N ASP A 2 33.67 32.07 -23.99
CA ASP A 2 32.53 31.27 -23.57
C ASP A 2 31.84 31.94 -22.38
N PHE A 3 30.68 32.55 -22.62
CA PHE A 3 29.90 33.27 -21.61
C PHE A 3 29.08 32.34 -20.71
N LYS A 4 29.07 31.03 -20.99
CA LYS A 4 28.32 30.06 -20.17
C LYS A 4 28.89 29.95 -18.76
N GLN A 5 30.19 30.18 -18.60
CA GLN A 5 30.89 30.14 -17.31
C GLN A 5 30.67 31.39 -16.44
N THR A 6 30.13 32.47 -17.01
CA THR A 6 29.82 33.71 -16.28
C THR A 6 28.39 33.76 -15.76
N LEU A 7 27.59 32.72 -16.02
CA LEU A 7 26.19 32.63 -15.63
C LEU A 7 26.03 31.68 -14.43
N ASN A 8 25.22 32.07 -13.45
CA ASN A 8 24.85 31.22 -12.31
C ASN A 8 23.77 30.21 -12.72
N LEU A 9 24.16 29.18 -13.48
CA LEU A 9 23.26 28.11 -13.88
C LEU A 9 23.11 27.07 -12.75
N PRO A 10 21.93 26.42 -12.63
CA PRO A 10 21.76 25.29 -11.72
C PRO A 10 22.79 24.21 -12.01
N ASP A 11 23.38 23.66 -10.95
CA ASP A 11 24.38 22.61 -11.07
C ASP A 11 23.72 21.35 -11.67
N PRO A 12 24.22 20.84 -12.81
CA PRO A 12 23.66 19.66 -13.45
C PRO A 12 23.71 18.41 -12.56
N ASP A 13 24.68 18.31 -11.64
CA ASP A 13 24.83 17.17 -10.73
C ASP A 13 23.84 17.22 -9.54
N PHE A 14 23.30 18.40 -9.24
CA PHE A 14 22.26 18.61 -8.22
C PHE A 14 20.87 18.86 -8.82
N THR A 15 20.74 18.82 -10.15
CA THR A 15 19.46 19.08 -10.82
C THR A 15 18.58 17.83 -10.73
N ILE A 16 17.37 18.01 -10.18
CA ILE A 16 16.35 16.96 -10.14
C ILE A 16 16.08 16.50 -11.59
N PRO A 17 16.14 15.18 -11.89
CA PRO A 17 15.89 14.69 -13.23
C PRO A 17 14.54 15.18 -13.73
N MET A 18 14.50 15.79 -14.92
CA MET A 18 13.25 16.28 -15.53
C MET A 18 12.22 15.15 -15.72
N ARG A 19 12.66 13.90 -15.90
CA ARG A 19 11.78 12.74 -16.00
C ARG A 19 11.73 12.01 -14.66
N ALA A 20 10.52 11.86 -14.11
CA ALA A 20 10.32 11.24 -12.81
C ALA A 20 10.63 9.74 -12.78
N GLN A 21 10.40 9.00 -13.88
CA GLN A 21 10.65 7.54 -13.98
C GLN A 21 10.01 6.73 -12.83
N LEU A 22 8.77 7.08 -12.46
CA LEU A 22 8.10 6.56 -11.26
C LEU A 22 8.00 5.03 -11.22
N GLY A 23 7.76 4.36 -12.36
CA GLY A 23 7.68 2.90 -12.41
C GLY A 23 8.95 2.17 -11.97
N GLN A 24 10.12 2.83 -12.00
CA GLN A 24 11.39 2.28 -11.49
C GLN A 24 11.68 2.77 -10.06
N ARG A 25 11.40 4.06 -9.79
CA ARG A 25 11.74 4.71 -8.51
C ARG A 25 10.78 4.35 -7.36
N GLU A 26 9.50 4.17 -7.64
CA GLU A 26 8.52 3.81 -6.59
C GLU A 26 8.88 2.47 -5.92
N PRO A 27 9.23 1.39 -6.64
CA PRO A 27 9.76 0.18 -6.03
C PRO A 27 11.02 0.40 -5.18
N GLU A 28 11.93 1.28 -5.61
CA GLU A 28 13.13 1.63 -4.84
C GLU A 28 12.79 2.32 -3.53
N TRP A 29 11.87 3.28 -3.55
CA TRP A 29 11.40 3.97 -2.34
C TRP A 29 10.72 3.01 -1.38
N GLN A 30 9.87 2.12 -1.89
CA GLN A 30 9.21 1.09 -1.06
C GLN A 30 10.22 0.15 -0.41
N ARG A 31 11.28 -0.26 -1.13
CA ARG A 31 12.38 -1.05 -0.55
C ARG A 31 13.08 -0.28 0.57
N ALA A 32 13.48 0.97 0.30
CA ALA A 32 14.14 1.80 1.30
C ALA A 32 13.28 2.01 2.56
N TRP A 33 11.96 2.20 2.40
CA TRP A 33 11.03 2.32 3.53
C TRP A 33 10.91 1.03 4.33
N ASN A 34 10.90 -0.13 3.66
CA ASN A 34 10.83 -1.43 4.33
C ASN A 34 12.13 -1.74 5.08
N GLU A 35 13.28 -1.47 4.46
CA GLU A 35 14.61 -1.66 5.08
C GLU A 35 14.80 -0.77 6.32
N ALA A 36 14.27 0.46 6.28
CA ALA A 36 14.33 1.39 7.40
C ALA A 36 13.25 1.15 8.47
N ASP A 37 12.34 0.18 8.29
CA ASP A 37 11.13 0.01 9.10
C ASP A 37 10.39 1.34 9.31
N ALA A 38 10.23 2.10 8.21
CA ALA A 38 9.82 3.49 8.24
C ALA A 38 8.45 3.69 8.91
N TYR A 39 7.53 2.73 8.77
CA TYR A 39 6.23 2.78 9.44
C TYR A 39 6.38 2.72 10.95
N ARG A 40 7.21 1.81 11.48
CA ARG A 40 7.45 1.73 12.92
C ARG A 40 8.16 2.98 13.43
N ALA A 41 9.18 3.46 12.73
CA ALA A 41 9.90 4.69 13.08
C ALA A 41 8.94 5.89 13.16
N MET A 42 8.03 6.02 12.19
CA MET A 42 6.97 7.02 12.19
C MET A 42 6.11 6.91 13.46
N GLN A 43 5.70 5.71 13.84
CA GLN A 43 4.85 5.49 15.01
C GLN A 43 5.55 5.74 16.35
N ASP A 44 6.83 5.36 16.44
CA ASP A 44 7.65 5.55 17.63
C ASP A 44 7.94 7.03 17.89
N ALA A 45 8.10 7.83 16.82
CA ALA A 45 8.26 9.28 16.89
C ALA A 45 7.06 10.00 17.54
N ARG A 46 5.87 9.38 17.50
CA ARG A 46 4.61 9.93 18.03
C ARG A 46 4.02 9.10 19.17
N ARG A 47 4.79 8.22 19.80
CA ARG A 47 4.27 7.24 20.78
C ARG A 47 3.44 7.85 21.94
N ASN A 48 3.77 9.07 22.35
CA ASN A 48 3.14 9.79 23.47
C ASN A 48 2.07 10.80 23.04
N ASP A 49 1.86 10.97 21.73
CA ASP A 49 0.89 11.92 21.19
C ASP A 49 -0.52 11.30 21.15
N PRO A 50 -1.59 12.13 21.09
CA PRO A 50 -2.95 11.62 21.02
C PRO A 50 -3.16 10.65 19.86
N ALA A 51 -3.86 9.54 20.12
CA ALA A 51 -4.10 8.52 19.11
C ALA A 51 -5.25 8.94 18.17
N TYR A 52 -5.05 8.73 16.87
CA TYR A 52 -6.09 8.80 15.85
C TYR A 52 -6.22 7.42 15.21
N VAL A 53 -7.36 6.74 15.43
CA VAL A 53 -7.57 5.37 14.92
C VAL A 53 -8.56 5.41 13.77
N LEU A 54 -8.10 5.02 12.59
CA LEU A 54 -8.96 4.76 11.44
C LEU A 54 -9.15 3.25 11.31
N HIS A 55 -10.37 2.77 11.53
CA HIS A 55 -10.70 1.36 11.35
C HIS A 55 -10.80 1.01 9.86
N ASP A 56 -10.01 0.03 9.45
CA ASP A 56 -10.03 -0.47 8.09
C ASP A 56 -11.16 -1.50 7.92
N GLY A 57 -12.11 -1.23 7.04
CA GLY A 57 -13.04 -2.25 6.57
C GLY A 57 -12.28 -3.36 5.83
N PRO A 58 -12.32 -4.61 6.32
CA PRO A 58 -11.53 -5.70 5.76
C PRO A 58 -12.01 -6.04 4.34
N PRO A 59 -11.18 -5.93 3.29
CA PRO A 59 -11.53 -6.44 1.96
C PRO A 59 -11.68 -7.97 1.95
N TYR A 60 -12.61 -8.45 1.11
CA TYR A 60 -12.68 -9.87 0.76
C TYR A 60 -11.44 -10.32 0.00
N THR A 61 -10.95 -11.52 0.26
CA THR A 61 -9.73 -12.10 -0.36
C THR A 61 -9.98 -12.87 -1.66
N ASN A 62 -11.21 -12.83 -2.20
CA ASN A 62 -11.63 -13.71 -3.28
C ASN A 62 -11.29 -13.21 -4.70
N SER A 63 -10.98 -11.93 -4.89
CA SER A 63 -10.89 -11.31 -6.21
C SER A 63 -9.70 -10.37 -6.35
N ALA A 64 -9.31 -10.12 -7.60
CA ALA A 64 -8.25 -9.17 -7.92
C ALA A 64 -8.64 -7.74 -7.50
N ILE A 65 -7.65 -6.99 -7.06
CA ILE A 65 -7.79 -5.58 -6.70
C ILE A 65 -8.30 -4.80 -7.92
N HIS A 66 -9.37 -4.04 -7.73
CA HIS A 66 -9.91 -3.14 -8.74
C HIS A 66 -9.69 -1.67 -8.32
N ILE A 67 -10.00 -0.73 -9.22
CA ILE A 67 -9.76 0.71 -8.98
C ILE A 67 -10.49 1.25 -7.74
N GLY A 68 -11.63 0.65 -7.37
CA GLY A 68 -12.36 1.00 -6.15
C GLY A 68 -11.60 0.66 -4.88
N THR A 69 -10.93 -0.50 -4.86
CA THR A 69 -10.02 -0.88 -3.77
C THR A 69 -8.85 0.10 -3.67
N ALA A 70 -8.24 0.46 -4.81
CA ALA A 70 -7.14 1.42 -4.85
C ALA A 70 -7.58 2.79 -4.31
N LEU A 71 -8.70 3.32 -4.80
CA LEU A 71 -9.28 4.57 -4.32
C LEU A 71 -9.51 4.56 -2.81
N ASN A 72 -10.13 3.49 -2.28
CA ASN A 72 -10.39 3.36 -0.86
C ASN A 72 -9.11 3.39 -0.02
N LYS A 73 -8.08 2.63 -0.43
CA LYS A 73 -6.81 2.54 0.31
C LYS A 73 -5.99 3.83 0.22
N ILE A 74 -5.97 4.48 -0.94
CA ILE A 74 -5.29 5.77 -1.12
C ILE A 74 -5.92 6.85 -0.22
N LEU A 75 -7.25 6.93 -0.16
CA LEU A 75 -7.94 7.90 0.71
C LEU A 75 -7.66 7.65 2.19
N LYS A 76 -7.68 6.39 2.62
CA LYS A 76 -7.34 6.02 4.02
C LYS A 76 -5.89 6.39 4.35
N ASP A 77 -4.94 6.08 3.45
CA ASP A 77 -3.53 6.43 3.62
C ASP A 77 -3.32 7.94 3.70
N PHE A 78 -4.02 8.72 2.85
CA PHE A 78 -3.99 10.18 2.90
C PHE A 78 -4.45 10.72 4.26
N VAL A 79 -5.57 10.21 4.78
CA VAL A 79 -6.08 10.62 6.10
C VAL A 79 -5.11 10.24 7.21
N VAL A 80 -4.58 9.02 7.21
CA VAL A 80 -3.64 8.53 8.24
C VAL A 80 -2.37 9.37 8.26
N LYS A 81 -1.73 9.59 7.10
CA LYS A 81 -0.52 10.42 6.97
C LYS A 81 -0.78 11.87 7.33
N SER A 82 -1.91 12.43 6.91
CA SER A 82 -2.35 13.78 7.26
C SER A 82 -2.46 13.97 8.77
N ARG A 83 -3.12 13.02 9.48
CA ARG A 83 -3.26 13.04 10.94
C ARG A 83 -1.91 12.87 11.63
N HIS A 84 -1.05 11.99 11.11
CA HIS A 84 0.30 11.83 11.61
C HIS A 84 1.11 13.13 11.54
N MET A 85 1.07 13.82 10.39
CA MET A 85 1.75 15.10 10.18
C MET A 85 1.17 16.23 11.03
N MET A 86 -0.11 16.15 11.41
CA MET A 86 -0.77 17.08 12.35
C MET A 86 -0.47 16.79 13.83
N GLY A 87 0.42 15.83 14.14
CA GLY A 87 0.86 15.55 15.51
C GLY A 87 0.02 14.50 16.24
N PHE A 88 -0.70 13.64 15.52
CA PHE A 88 -1.37 12.48 16.12
C PHE A 88 -0.55 11.20 15.92
N ARG A 89 -0.66 10.26 16.86
CA ARG A 89 -0.25 8.87 16.63
C ARG A 89 -1.33 8.16 15.84
N ALA A 90 -1.09 7.87 14.56
CA ALA A 90 -2.11 7.35 13.64
C ALA A 90 -1.82 5.91 13.19
N PRO A 91 -2.10 4.88 14.02
CA PRO A 91 -1.99 3.48 13.60
C PRO A 91 -3.04 3.10 12.57
N TYR A 92 -2.55 2.45 11.52
CA TYR A 92 -3.35 1.85 10.48
C TYR A 92 -3.03 0.35 10.40
N VAL A 93 -4.04 -0.46 10.65
CA VAL A 93 -3.95 -1.92 10.63
C VAL A 93 -4.91 -2.42 9.56
N PRO A 94 -4.41 -2.90 8.41
CA PRO A 94 -5.28 -3.46 7.38
C PRO A 94 -5.86 -4.80 7.85
N GLY A 95 -7.13 -5.05 7.51
CA GLY A 95 -7.80 -6.32 7.76
C GLY A 95 -8.03 -7.13 6.48
N TYR A 96 -8.50 -8.37 6.64
CA TYR A 96 -8.97 -9.21 5.54
C TYR A 96 -10.18 -10.03 5.99
N ASP A 97 -11.20 -10.12 5.13
CA ASP A 97 -12.35 -10.97 5.36
C ASP A 97 -12.19 -12.27 4.56
N ASN A 98 -12.03 -13.36 5.31
CA ASN A 98 -11.68 -14.69 4.80
C ASN A 98 -12.82 -15.70 4.95
N HIS A 99 -14.01 -15.27 5.38
CA HIS A 99 -15.14 -16.16 5.55
C HIS A 99 -16.32 -15.79 4.64
N GLY A 100 -17.31 -16.69 4.62
CA GLY A 100 -18.61 -16.46 4.02
C GLY A 100 -18.78 -17.06 2.63
N LEU A 101 -20.04 -17.06 2.20
CA LEU A 101 -20.48 -17.61 0.93
C LEU A 101 -19.69 -17.12 -0.30
N PRO A 102 -19.23 -15.86 -0.40
CA PRO A 102 -18.45 -15.42 -1.55
C PRO A 102 -17.14 -16.19 -1.77
N ILE A 103 -16.52 -16.69 -0.70
CA ILE A 103 -15.28 -17.48 -0.79
C ILE A 103 -15.62 -18.92 -1.13
N GLU A 104 -16.63 -19.49 -0.49
CA GLU A 104 -17.12 -20.84 -0.80
C GLU A 104 -17.51 -20.96 -2.29
N GLN A 105 -18.23 -19.98 -2.83
CA GLN A 105 -18.60 -19.92 -4.24
C GLN A 105 -17.37 -19.79 -5.16
N ALA A 106 -16.36 -19.02 -4.76
CA ALA A 106 -15.14 -18.86 -5.55
C ALA A 106 -14.32 -20.17 -5.59
N VAL A 107 -14.21 -20.88 -4.47
CA VAL A 107 -13.56 -22.20 -4.41
C VAL A 107 -14.33 -23.23 -5.25
N MET A 108 -15.65 -23.30 -5.09
CA MET A 108 -16.51 -24.20 -5.88
C MET A 108 -16.40 -23.92 -7.39
N LYS A 109 -16.34 -22.64 -7.79
CA LYS A 109 -16.13 -22.26 -9.18
C LYS A 109 -14.79 -22.77 -9.73
N LYS A 110 -13.70 -22.68 -8.95
CA LYS A 110 -12.38 -23.20 -9.37
C LYS A 110 -12.40 -24.72 -9.57
N PHE A 111 -13.10 -25.46 -8.72
CA PHE A 111 -13.26 -26.91 -8.91
C PHE A 111 -14.13 -27.25 -10.12
N ALA A 112 -15.21 -26.50 -10.34
CA ALA A 112 -16.07 -26.66 -11.52
C ALA A 112 -15.31 -26.39 -12.84
N GLU A 113 -14.43 -25.38 -12.86
CA GLU A 113 -13.54 -25.09 -14.01
C GLU A 113 -12.57 -26.25 -14.28
N ARG A 114 -12.17 -27.00 -13.24
CA ARG A 114 -11.33 -28.21 -13.34
C ARG A 114 -12.13 -29.48 -13.63
N LYS A 115 -13.47 -29.40 -13.68
CA LYS A 115 -14.39 -30.55 -13.80
C LYS A 115 -14.21 -31.59 -12.68
N GLU A 116 -13.82 -31.12 -11.50
CA GLU A 116 -13.65 -31.95 -10.30
C GLU A 116 -14.87 -31.79 -9.39
N THR A 117 -15.35 -32.91 -8.82
CA THR A 117 -16.32 -32.87 -7.71
C THR A 117 -15.54 -33.02 -6.39
N PRO A 118 -15.33 -31.92 -5.65
CA PRO A 118 -14.52 -31.97 -4.44
C PRO A 118 -15.30 -32.63 -3.30
N ASP A 119 -14.60 -33.46 -2.52
CA ASP A 119 -15.07 -33.93 -1.21
C ASP A 119 -14.96 -32.80 -0.16
N LEU A 120 -15.67 -32.90 0.96
CA LEU A 120 -15.63 -31.97 2.08
C LEU A 120 -14.21 -31.70 2.60
N LYS A 121 -13.34 -32.72 2.57
CA LYS A 121 -11.94 -32.55 2.94
C LYS A 121 -11.18 -31.68 1.93
N ALA A 122 -11.38 -31.92 0.64
CA ALA A 122 -10.78 -31.15 -0.44
C ALA A 122 -11.25 -29.68 -0.45
N LEU A 123 -12.50 -29.41 -0.06
CA LEU A 123 -13.03 -28.04 0.08
C LEU A 123 -12.41 -27.27 1.25
N ARG A 124 -12.00 -27.95 2.33
CA ARG A 124 -11.38 -27.31 3.50
C ARG A 124 -9.89 -27.02 3.30
N GLU A 125 -9.23 -27.75 2.41
CA GLU A 125 -7.80 -27.65 2.14
C GLU A 125 -7.48 -26.69 0.97
N ALA A 126 -8.49 -26.23 0.24
CA ALA A 126 -8.38 -25.34 -0.94
C ALA A 126 -8.44 -23.86 -0.60
#